data_AF-A0A1B6D944-F1
#
_entry.id   AF-A0A1B6D944-F1
#
_cell.length_a   1.000
_cell.length_b   1.000
_cell.length_c   1.000
_cell.angle_alpha   90.00
_cell.angle_beta   90.00
_cell.angle_gamma   90.00
#
_symmetry.space_group_name_H-M   'P 1'
#
loop_
_entity.id
_entity.type
_entity.pdbx_description
1 polymer ?
#
loop_
_entity_poly.entity_id
_entity_poly.type
_entity_poly.pdbx_seq_one_letter_code
_entity_poly.pdbx_strand_id
1 'polypeptide(L)'
;MTSQPSVWSTAKPATLRPPSVPQFSQFPMPLPPSTSPPAPPPQLPNQPPLEEAEDSIDELTSTSSVTTTSTTQPTTQPTTVSSGMSFGIGNSPTWSEDRIVYRELCPPVSARGLYWNWTQPGELNVQPCPGGATGLARWRCVPSEDPSVSPHRYPESPNLSECRSVWLTNLENRITEGDTIISIVNDLYQVTNSKTLYGGDMNTTTKIIKNMAQKMSVDIQTFPDPRQREAIVSELLHGVVKTSSNLLDSAQLASWRDLAHKEQMSIATHLLMGLEENSFLLADT
;
A
#
# COMPACT_ATOMS: atom_id res chain seq x y z
N MET A 1 -12.94 43.67 -53.57
CA MET A 1 -13.25 45.10 -53.39
C MET A 1 -14.75 45.20 -53.12
N THR A 2 -15.13 45.39 -51.85
CA THR A 2 -15.93 46.54 -51.35
C THR A 2 -17.34 46.61 -51.97
N SER A 3 -18.44 46.50 -51.22
CA SER A 3 -18.80 47.43 -50.15
C SER A 3 -20.09 47.00 -49.43
N GLN A 4 -20.13 47.27 -48.12
CA GLN A 4 -21.33 47.41 -47.28
C GLN A 4 -22.03 48.77 -47.59
N PRO A 5 -23.31 48.99 -47.22
CA PRO A 5 -23.70 49.42 -45.86
C PRO A 5 -24.99 48.71 -45.34
N SER A 6 -25.21 48.45 -44.03
CA SER A 6 -25.38 49.29 -42.81
C SER A 6 -26.79 49.88 -42.64
N VAL A 7 -27.65 49.25 -41.82
CA VAL A 7 -28.32 49.83 -40.62
C VAL A 7 -29.23 48.80 -39.94
N TRP A 8 -29.06 48.56 -38.64
CA TRP A 8 -30.16 48.70 -37.66
C TRP A 8 -29.68 48.73 -36.20
N SER A 9 -30.14 49.79 -35.55
CA SER A 9 -30.64 49.97 -34.18
C SER A 9 -29.88 49.39 -32.97
N THR A 10 -29.38 50.35 -32.20
CA THR A 10 -28.91 50.30 -30.82
C THR A 10 -30.04 49.94 -29.84
N ALA A 11 -29.89 48.85 -29.09
CA ALA A 11 -30.65 48.61 -27.87
C ALA A 11 -29.72 48.75 -26.64
N LYS A 12 -30.09 49.61 -25.70
CA LYS A 12 -29.39 49.80 -24.42
C LYS A 12 -29.69 48.63 -23.47
N PRO A 13 -28.70 48.08 -22.73
CA PRO A 13 -28.97 47.08 -21.70
C PRO A 13 -29.53 47.71 -20.43
N ALA A 14 -30.58 47.09 -19.88
CA ALA A 14 -31.19 47.44 -18.60
C ALA A 14 -30.25 47.06 -17.43
N THR A 15 -30.02 47.99 -16.52
CA THR A 15 -29.20 47.79 -15.32
C THR A 15 -30.01 46.98 -14.29
N LEU A 16 -29.70 45.69 -14.13
CA LEU A 16 -30.27 44.86 -13.07
C LEU A 16 -29.60 45.21 -11.73
N ARG A 17 -30.43 45.47 -10.72
CA ARG A 17 -30.02 45.73 -9.33
C ARG A 17 -29.52 44.44 -8.69
N PRO A 18 -28.39 44.44 -7.95
CA PRO A 18 -27.91 43.23 -7.29
C PRO A 18 -28.83 42.81 -6.12
N PRO A 19 -28.93 41.50 -5.81
CA PRO A 19 -29.74 41.01 -4.70
C PRO A 19 -29.11 41.36 -3.35
N SER A 20 -29.95 41.65 -2.37
CA SER A 20 -29.61 41.91 -0.98
C SER A 20 -29.08 40.66 -0.26
N VAL A 21 -27.95 40.80 0.43
CA VAL A 21 -27.28 39.76 1.23
C VAL A 21 -28.14 39.39 2.46
N PRO A 22 -28.41 38.11 2.75
CA PRO A 22 -29.07 37.71 3.98
C PRO A 22 -28.14 37.91 5.19
N GLN A 23 -28.67 38.53 6.24
CA GLN A 23 -27.98 38.77 7.50
C GLN A 23 -27.92 37.45 8.29
N PHE A 24 -26.71 36.95 8.58
CA PHE A 24 -26.49 35.74 9.37
C PHE A 24 -26.91 35.96 10.83
N SER A 25 -27.95 35.27 11.27
CA SER A 25 -28.31 35.11 12.68
C SER A 25 -27.29 34.20 13.37
N GLN A 26 -26.63 34.72 14.41
CA GLN A 26 -25.70 33.97 15.25
C GLN A 26 -26.44 32.85 16.01
N PHE A 27 -26.08 31.59 15.76
CA PHE A 27 -26.50 30.46 16.57
C PHE A 27 -25.59 30.34 17.82
N PRO A 28 -26.12 29.98 19.01
CA PRO A 28 -25.28 29.74 20.18
C PRO A 28 -24.40 28.48 19.98
N MET A 29 -23.14 28.56 20.39
CA MET A 29 -22.20 27.43 20.36
C MET A 29 -22.66 26.28 21.27
N PRO A 30 -22.37 25.00 20.92
CA PRO A 30 -22.65 23.86 21.79
C PRO A 30 -21.69 23.80 22.98
N LEU A 31 -22.19 23.42 24.16
CA LEU A 31 -21.38 23.12 25.35
C LEU A 31 -20.49 21.88 25.12
N PRO A 32 -19.29 21.81 25.74
CA PRO A 32 -18.43 20.64 25.66
C PRO A 32 -19.01 19.44 26.43
N PRO A 33 -18.72 18.20 26.00
CA PRO A 33 -19.23 17.01 26.67
C PRO A 33 -18.57 16.79 28.04
N SER A 34 -19.39 16.47 29.03
CA SER A 34 -18.98 16.07 30.38
C SER A 34 -18.25 14.72 30.35
N THR A 35 -16.97 14.71 30.72
CA THR A 35 -16.17 13.48 30.90
C THR A 35 -16.48 12.82 32.25
N SER A 36 -17.27 11.76 32.23
CA SER A 36 -17.34 10.77 33.31
C SER A 36 -16.38 9.59 33.03
N PRO A 37 -15.65 9.07 34.03
CA PRO A 37 -14.70 7.98 33.82
C PRO A 37 -15.39 6.63 33.51
N PRO A 38 -14.75 5.74 32.72
CA PRO A 38 -15.34 4.46 32.34
C PRO A 38 -15.35 3.46 33.51
N ALA A 39 -16.43 2.69 33.60
CA ALA A 39 -16.60 1.59 34.55
C ALA A 39 -15.64 0.42 34.22
N PRO A 40 -15.14 -0.33 35.22
CA PRO A 40 -14.27 -1.48 34.99
C PRO A 40 -15.03 -2.68 34.39
N PRO A 41 -14.34 -3.54 33.61
CA PRO A 41 -14.96 -4.71 32.98
C PRO A 41 -15.32 -5.81 34.00
N PRO A 42 -16.35 -6.64 33.72
CA PRO A 42 -16.71 -7.75 34.58
C PRO A 42 -15.68 -8.90 34.49
N GLN A 43 -15.24 -9.41 35.64
CA GLN A 43 -14.40 -10.62 35.73
C GLN A 43 -15.25 -11.88 35.53
N LEU A 44 -14.82 -12.76 34.61
CA LEU A 44 -15.36 -14.13 34.48
C LEU A 44 -14.74 -15.07 35.53
N PRO A 45 -15.47 -16.11 35.99
CA PRO A 45 -14.99 -17.03 37.03
C PRO A 45 -13.91 -17.99 36.52
N ASN A 46 -12.95 -18.28 37.41
CA ASN A 46 -11.88 -19.27 37.24
C ASN A 46 -12.40 -20.65 36.79
N GLN A 47 -11.75 -21.24 35.79
CA GLN A 47 -11.92 -22.64 35.40
C GLN A 47 -10.60 -23.39 35.66
N PRO A 48 -10.64 -24.62 36.21
CA PRO A 48 -9.44 -25.37 36.62
C PRO A 48 -8.67 -25.95 35.41
N PRO A 49 -7.37 -26.28 35.56
CA PRO A 49 -6.54 -26.76 34.45
C PRO A 49 -6.87 -28.20 34.08
N LEU A 50 -6.94 -28.48 32.78
CA LEU A 50 -6.88 -29.83 32.22
C LEU A 50 -5.41 -30.20 32.00
N GLU A 51 -5.05 -31.41 32.45
CA GLU A 51 -3.77 -32.08 32.22
C GLU A 51 -3.55 -32.32 30.73
N GLU A 52 -2.40 -31.89 30.20
CA GLU A 52 -1.84 -32.41 28.95
C GLU A 52 -0.45 -32.99 29.22
N ALA A 53 -0.25 -34.16 28.63
CA ALA A 53 0.87 -35.07 28.85
C ALA A 53 2.19 -34.52 28.29
N GLU A 54 3.26 -34.86 29.02
CA GLU A 54 4.65 -34.58 28.70
C GLU A 54 5.11 -35.31 27.43
N ASP A 55 5.79 -34.59 26.54
CA ASP A 55 6.90 -35.17 25.78
C ASP A 55 8.05 -34.15 25.74
N SER A 56 9.23 -34.63 26.08
CA SER A 56 10.43 -33.85 26.44
C SER A 56 11.46 -33.96 25.32
N ILE A 57 12.00 -32.85 24.80
CA ILE A 57 13.37 -32.82 24.22
C ILE A 57 14.03 -31.45 24.47
N ASP A 58 15.30 -31.56 24.83
CA ASP A 58 16.20 -30.66 25.57
C ASP A 58 16.46 -29.22 25.09
N GLU A 59 16.78 -28.45 26.12
CA GLU A 59 17.32 -27.10 26.22
C GLU A 59 18.80 -27.01 25.78
N LEU A 60 19.17 -25.93 25.08
CA LEU A 60 20.46 -25.28 25.27
C LEU A 60 20.28 -23.79 25.45
N THR A 61 20.42 -23.38 26.70
CA THR A 61 20.46 -22.03 27.23
C THR A 61 21.75 -21.32 26.84
N SER A 62 21.66 -20.04 26.49
CA SER A 62 22.75 -19.08 26.71
C SER A 62 22.14 -17.74 27.09
N THR A 63 22.12 -17.53 28.40
CA THR A 63 21.74 -16.30 29.10
C THR A 63 22.76 -15.19 28.81
N SER A 64 22.27 -13.99 28.48
CA SER A 64 23.05 -12.77 28.71
C SER A 64 22.10 -11.64 29.12
N SER A 65 22.41 -11.09 30.29
CA SER A 65 21.68 -10.13 31.10
C SER A 65 21.52 -8.75 30.45
N VAL A 66 20.31 -8.20 30.52
CA VAL A 66 19.99 -6.80 30.19
C VAL A 66 20.29 -5.93 31.40
N THR A 67 21.17 -4.94 31.23
CA THR A 67 21.37 -3.85 32.20
C THR A 67 20.69 -2.59 31.68
N THR A 68 19.75 -2.08 32.46
CA THR A 68 19.02 -0.82 32.26
C THR A 68 19.84 0.35 32.78
N THR A 69 20.08 1.35 31.94
CA THR A 69 20.41 2.72 32.38
C THR A 69 19.59 3.71 31.59
N SER A 70 18.72 4.40 32.32
CA SER A 70 17.93 5.56 31.92
C SER A 70 18.82 6.80 31.85
N THR A 71 18.72 7.60 30.78
CA THR A 71 19.03 9.04 30.80
C THR A 71 18.29 9.77 29.66
N THR A 72 17.92 10.99 30.01
CA THR A 72 17.04 12.02 29.44
C THR A 72 17.20 12.41 27.96
N GLN A 73 16.05 12.77 27.38
CA GLN A 73 15.81 13.47 26.12
C GLN A 73 16.59 14.80 26.00
N PRO A 74 17.00 15.19 24.78
CA PRO A 74 16.34 16.37 24.20
C PRO A 74 16.00 16.25 22.69
N THR A 75 14.94 16.97 22.34
CA THR A 75 14.33 17.26 21.06
C THR A 75 15.29 17.80 19.99
N THR A 76 15.29 17.25 18.76
CA THR A 76 15.60 17.97 17.49
C THR A 76 15.06 17.23 16.25
N GLN A 77 14.70 18.02 15.23
CA GLN A 77 14.12 17.72 13.91
C GLN A 77 14.65 16.49 13.12
N PRO A 78 13.85 15.93 12.18
CA PRO A 78 14.33 14.90 11.27
C PRO A 78 15.31 15.52 10.26
N THR A 79 16.59 15.19 10.41
CA THR A 79 17.63 15.56 9.45
C THR A 79 17.71 14.47 8.40
N THR A 80 17.35 14.81 7.17
CA THR A 80 17.63 14.02 5.97
C THR A 80 19.14 13.88 5.81
N VAL A 81 19.69 12.69 6.05
CA VAL A 81 21.06 12.33 5.64
C VAL A 81 21.05 12.01 4.15
N SER A 82 21.08 13.06 3.34
CA SER A 82 21.60 12.98 1.98
C SER A 82 23.11 13.17 2.10
N SER A 83 23.86 12.07 2.11
CA SER A 83 25.31 12.11 1.91
C SER A 83 25.57 12.44 0.44
N GLY A 84 25.46 13.73 0.10
CA GLY A 84 26.02 14.27 -1.13
C GLY A 84 27.52 14.44 -0.94
N MET A 85 28.33 13.61 -1.60
CA MET A 85 29.76 13.85 -1.74
C MET A 85 29.96 15.21 -2.45
N SER A 86 30.34 16.23 -1.68
CA SER A 86 30.87 17.49 -2.21
C SER A 86 32.39 17.35 -2.29
N PHE A 87 32.91 17.11 -3.50
CA PHE A 87 34.36 17.14 -3.73
C PHE A 87 34.82 18.59 -3.92
N GLY A 88 35.71 19.03 -3.02
CA GLY A 88 36.39 20.31 -3.10
C GLY A 88 37.21 20.42 -4.37
N ILE A 89 37.12 21.59 -5.02
CA ILE A 89 37.93 21.96 -6.18
C ILE A 89 39.37 22.17 -5.67
N GLY A 90 40.26 21.24 -6.01
CA GLY A 90 41.68 21.34 -5.69
C GLY A 90 42.42 20.08 -6.10
N ASN A 91 42.95 20.10 -7.32
CA ASN A 91 43.80 19.10 -8.00
C ASN A 91 43.03 18.10 -8.89
N SER A 92 43.46 18.06 -10.15
CA SER A 92 42.91 17.24 -11.24
C SER A 92 42.87 15.76 -10.84
N PRO A 93 41.71 15.07 -10.89
CA PRO A 93 41.67 13.65 -10.62
C PRO A 93 42.25 12.90 -11.82
N THR A 94 43.24 12.08 -11.52
CA THR A 94 43.64 10.90 -12.30
C THR A 94 42.38 10.07 -12.56
N TRP A 95 41.84 10.13 -13.78
CA TRP A 95 40.68 9.36 -14.27
C TRP A 95 40.78 7.84 -14.04
N SER A 96 41.93 7.33 -13.60
CA SER A 96 42.20 5.94 -13.26
C SER A 96 41.69 5.52 -11.88
N GLU A 97 41.78 6.36 -10.85
CA GLU A 97 41.40 5.97 -9.48
C GLU A 97 39.88 5.95 -9.30
N ASP A 98 39.17 6.94 -9.84
CA ASP A 98 37.71 6.98 -9.82
C ASP A 98 37.12 5.76 -10.55
N ARG A 99 37.73 5.35 -11.67
CA ARG A 99 37.35 4.13 -12.42
C ARG A 99 37.58 2.82 -11.66
N ILE A 100 38.54 2.76 -10.74
CA ILE A 100 38.80 1.56 -9.92
C ILE A 100 37.73 1.47 -8.84
N VAL A 101 37.42 2.59 -8.16
CA VAL A 101 36.36 2.65 -7.15
C VAL A 101 35.01 2.22 -7.73
N TYR A 102 34.62 2.74 -8.91
CA TYR A 102 33.36 2.34 -9.57
C TYR A 102 33.29 0.87 -10.01
N ARG A 103 34.41 0.15 -10.17
CA ARG A 103 34.37 -1.30 -10.44
C ARG A 103 34.00 -2.13 -9.22
N GLU A 104 34.15 -1.58 -8.02
CA GLU A 104 33.88 -2.24 -6.75
C GLU A 104 32.49 -1.92 -6.18
N LEU A 105 31.69 -1.12 -6.90
CA LEU A 105 30.33 -0.72 -6.53
C LEU A 105 29.30 -1.37 -7.46
N CYS A 106 28.08 -1.56 -6.96
CA CYS A 106 26.95 -1.86 -7.83
C CYS A 106 26.63 -0.65 -8.73
N PRO A 107 26.61 -0.80 -10.08
CA PRO A 107 26.44 0.32 -10.99
C PRO A 107 25.02 0.90 -11.00
N PRO A 108 24.83 2.18 -11.34
CA PRO A 108 23.52 2.80 -11.30
C PRO A 108 22.56 2.17 -12.32
N VAL A 109 21.29 2.00 -11.95
CA VAL A 109 20.26 1.41 -12.81
C VAL A 109 18.89 1.98 -12.49
N SER A 110 18.02 2.07 -13.49
CA SER A 110 16.60 2.39 -13.29
C SER A 110 15.79 1.10 -13.24
N ALA A 111 15.06 0.88 -12.16
CA ALA A 111 14.19 -0.28 -12.00
C ALA A 111 12.93 0.09 -11.22
N ARG A 112 11.78 -0.45 -11.63
CA ARG A 112 10.46 -0.22 -11.00
C ARG A 112 10.13 1.27 -10.80
N GLY A 113 10.54 2.13 -11.73
CA GLY A 113 10.29 3.58 -11.67
C GLY A 113 11.16 4.35 -10.68
N LEU A 114 12.23 3.73 -10.16
CA LEU A 114 13.21 4.35 -9.26
C LEU A 114 14.61 4.33 -9.90
N TYR A 115 15.43 5.33 -9.58
CA TYR A 115 16.83 5.40 -9.96
C TYR A 115 17.71 4.92 -8.80
N TRP A 116 18.33 3.77 -8.96
CA TRP A 116 19.21 3.17 -7.97
C TRP A 116 20.64 3.58 -8.28
N ASN A 117 21.23 4.45 -7.45
CA ASN A 117 22.58 4.96 -7.67
C ASN A 117 23.66 3.91 -7.32
N TRP A 118 24.93 4.28 -7.46
CA TRP A 118 26.06 3.51 -6.96
C TRP A 118 25.87 3.12 -5.50
N THR A 119 26.05 1.83 -5.18
CA THR A 119 25.87 1.28 -3.84
C THR A 119 27.04 0.35 -3.50
N GLN A 120 27.57 0.41 -2.28
CA GLN A 120 28.68 -0.46 -1.88
C GLN A 120 28.21 -1.89 -1.61
N PRO A 121 29.05 -2.91 -1.85
CA PRO A 121 28.73 -4.30 -1.51
C PRO A 121 28.41 -4.44 -0.02
N GLY A 122 27.32 -5.14 0.29
CA GLY A 122 26.81 -5.30 1.65
C GLY A 122 25.80 -4.21 2.06
N GLU A 123 25.77 -3.07 1.38
CA GLU A 123 24.80 -2.01 1.68
C GLU A 123 23.40 -2.31 1.12
N LEU A 124 22.41 -1.83 1.85
CA LEU A 124 21.00 -1.83 1.45
C LEU A 124 20.58 -0.41 1.08
N ASN A 125 20.30 -0.19 -0.20
CA ASN A 125 19.78 1.10 -0.67
C ASN A 125 18.26 1.14 -0.40
N VAL A 126 17.78 2.23 0.19
CA VAL A 126 16.38 2.43 0.58
C VAL A 126 15.87 3.74 -0.01
N GLN A 127 14.71 3.68 -0.66
CA GLN A 127 14.08 4.84 -1.30
C GLN A 127 12.57 4.89 -0.98
N PRO A 128 11.94 6.07 -1.00
CA PRO A 128 10.48 6.16 -0.97
C PRO A 128 9.86 5.45 -2.18
N CYS A 129 8.66 4.90 -2.00
CA CYS A 129 7.97 4.21 -3.08
C CYS A 129 7.64 5.17 -4.26
N PRO A 130 7.69 4.66 -5.50
CA PRO A 130 7.47 5.46 -6.70
C PRO A 130 6.02 5.90 -6.85
N GLY A 131 5.79 6.94 -7.67
CA GLY A 131 4.44 7.35 -8.10
C GLY A 131 3.52 7.87 -6.99
N GLY A 132 4.07 8.28 -5.84
CA GLY A 132 3.30 8.73 -4.68
C GLY A 132 2.65 7.61 -3.87
N ALA A 133 3.03 6.35 -4.13
CA ALA A 133 2.70 5.24 -3.26
C ALA A 133 3.33 5.43 -1.87
N THR A 134 2.69 4.89 -0.84
CA THR A 134 3.21 4.91 0.53
C THR A 134 4.16 3.74 0.76
N GLY A 135 5.16 3.91 1.62
CA GLY A 135 6.11 2.86 2.02
C GLY A 135 7.54 3.09 1.52
N LEU A 136 8.37 2.06 1.62
CA LEU A 136 9.78 2.09 1.22
C LEU A 136 10.12 0.94 0.26
N ALA A 137 10.90 1.25 -0.77
CA ALA A 137 11.52 0.27 -1.67
C ALA A 137 12.97 0.04 -1.26
N ARG A 138 13.46 -1.21 -1.36
CA ARG A 138 14.82 -1.57 -0.91
C ARG A 138 15.53 -2.46 -1.90
N TRP A 139 16.84 -2.27 -2.07
CA TRP A 139 17.65 -3.15 -2.91
C TRP A 139 19.08 -3.30 -2.39
N ARG A 140 19.52 -4.54 -2.21
CA ARG A 140 20.83 -4.86 -1.65
C ARG A 140 21.86 -5.00 -2.76
N CYS A 141 23.04 -4.41 -2.54
CA CYS A 141 24.23 -4.72 -3.31
C CYS A 141 24.97 -5.87 -2.64
N VAL A 142 25.33 -6.91 -3.39
CA VAL A 142 26.09 -8.05 -2.89
C VAL A 142 27.42 -8.17 -3.64
N PRO A 143 28.51 -8.57 -2.96
CA PRO A 143 29.75 -8.89 -3.64
C PRO A 143 29.53 -10.10 -4.56
N SER A 144 30.27 -10.14 -5.67
CA SER A 144 30.32 -11.32 -6.53
C SER A 144 31.14 -12.43 -5.87
N GLU A 145 30.79 -13.70 -6.12
CA GLU A 145 31.59 -14.86 -5.70
C GLU A 145 32.93 -14.93 -6.44
N ASP A 146 32.94 -14.53 -7.72
CA ASP A 146 34.15 -14.37 -8.52
C ASP A 146 34.70 -12.95 -8.33
N PRO A 147 35.92 -12.77 -7.78
CA PRO A 147 36.55 -11.46 -7.60
C PRO A 147 36.79 -10.70 -8.91
N SER A 148 36.76 -11.38 -10.06
CA SER A 148 36.90 -10.75 -11.38
C SER A 148 35.61 -10.11 -11.90
N VAL A 149 34.47 -10.39 -11.26
CA VAL A 149 33.14 -9.89 -11.63
C VAL A 149 32.74 -8.77 -10.67
N SER A 150 32.19 -7.68 -11.22
CA SER A 150 31.72 -6.55 -10.42
C SER A 150 30.58 -6.97 -9.49
N PRO A 151 30.49 -6.39 -8.27
CA PRO A 151 29.33 -6.54 -7.40
C PRO A 151 28.02 -6.23 -8.13
N HIS A 152 26.98 -6.96 -7.77
CA HIS A 152 25.67 -6.83 -8.41
C HIS A 152 24.57 -6.73 -7.36
N ARG A 153 23.40 -6.27 -7.80
CA ARG A 153 22.26 -6.21 -6.89
C ARG A 153 21.59 -7.57 -6.79
N TYR A 154 21.07 -7.87 -5.61
CA TYR A 154 20.38 -9.13 -5.34
C TYR A 154 19.21 -8.91 -4.37
N PRO A 155 18.04 -9.51 -4.60
CA PRO A 155 17.63 -10.27 -5.79
C PRO A 155 17.65 -9.45 -7.10
N GLU A 156 17.34 -10.05 -8.24
CA GLU A 156 17.35 -9.37 -9.56
C GLU A 156 16.39 -8.16 -9.62
N SER A 157 15.30 -8.20 -8.85
CA SER A 157 14.36 -7.09 -8.69
C SER A 157 14.47 -6.48 -7.29
N PRO A 158 14.31 -5.15 -7.14
CA PRO A 158 14.20 -4.52 -5.82
C PRO A 158 12.98 -5.02 -5.06
N ASN A 159 13.07 -5.02 -3.73
CA ASN A 159 11.94 -5.33 -2.86
C ASN A 159 11.01 -4.11 -2.75
N LEU A 160 9.76 -4.26 -3.18
CA LEU A 160 8.68 -3.26 -3.06
C LEU A 160 7.48 -3.83 -2.29
N SER A 161 7.72 -4.72 -1.30
CA SER A 161 6.63 -5.35 -0.54
C SER A 161 5.89 -4.37 0.37
N GLU A 162 6.49 -3.22 0.69
CA GLU A 162 5.85 -2.12 1.44
C GLU A 162 5.18 -1.07 0.54
N CYS A 163 5.39 -1.11 -0.77
CA CYS A 163 4.84 -0.09 -1.66
C CYS A 163 3.34 -0.31 -1.91
N ARG A 164 2.53 0.63 -1.42
CA ARG A 164 1.08 0.61 -1.53
C ARG A 164 0.55 1.84 -2.26
N SER A 165 -0.18 1.58 -3.33
CA SER A 165 -0.85 2.57 -4.16
C SER A 165 -2.05 3.20 -3.43
N VAL A 166 -2.18 4.52 -3.55
CA VAL A 166 -3.24 5.30 -2.87
C VAL A 166 -4.66 4.85 -3.24
N TRP A 167 -4.87 4.40 -4.48
CA TRP A 167 -6.19 3.95 -4.93
C TRP A 167 -6.69 2.71 -4.18
N LEU A 168 -5.80 1.83 -3.72
CA LEU A 168 -6.19 0.67 -2.90
C LEU A 168 -6.66 1.10 -1.53
N THR A 169 -6.01 2.12 -0.94
CA THR A 169 -6.47 2.70 0.34
C THR A 169 -7.88 3.29 0.21
N ASN A 170 -8.19 3.92 -0.93
CA ASN A 170 -9.56 4.38 -1.20
C ASN A 170 -10.56 3.22 -1.23
N LEU A 171 -10.24 2.11 -1.91
CA LEU A 171 -11.11 0.93 -1.94
C LEU A 171 -11.27 0.29 -0.55
N GLU A 172 -10.20 0.20 0.25
CA GLU A 172 -10.29 -0.28 1.64
C GLU A 172 -11.25 0.56 2.48
N ASN A 173 -11.16 1.89 2.37
CA ASN A 173 -12.05 2.80 3.10
C ASN A 173 -13.50 2.70 2.62
N ARG A 174 -13.74 2.55 1.32
CA ARG A 174 -15.10 2.37 0.79
C ARG A 174 -15.79 1.13 1.36
N ILE A 175 -15.04 0.04 1.61
CA ILE A 175 -15.59 -1.15 2.28
C ILE A 175 -16.04 -0.80 3.71
N THR A 176 -15.24 -0.02 4.45
CA THR A 176 -15.56 0.34 5.85
C THR A 176 -16.65 1.41 5.95
N GLU A 177 -16.73 2.32 4.99
CA GLU A 177 -17.73 3.38 4.88
C GLU A 177 -19.09 2.88 4.39
N GLY A 178 -19.17 1.66 3.86
CA GLY A 178 -20.42 0.99 3.50
C GLY A 178 -20.86 1.19 2.04
N ASP A 179 -19.92 1.47 1.14
CA ASP A 179 -20.18 1.46 -0.30
C ASP A 179 -20.63 0.07 -0.78
N THR A 180 -21.32 0.02 -1.92
CA THR A 180 -21.77 -1.25 -2.48
C THR A 180 -20.57 -2.11 -2.89
N ILE A 181 -20.49 -3.33 -2.36
CA ILE A 181 -19.39 -4.27 -2.65
C ILE A 181 -19.24 -4.54 -4.16
N ILE A 182 -20.35 -4.54 -4.89
CA ILE A 182 -20.36 -4.68 -6.36
C ILE A 182 -19.63 -3.51 -7.04
N SER A 183 -19.81 -2.27 -6.58
CA SER A 183 -19.04 -1.14 -7.14
C SER A 183 -17.54 -1.28 -6.87
N ILE A 184 -17.18 -1.74 -5.67
CA ILE A 184 -15.78 -1.88 -5.24
C ILE A 184 -15.07 -2.96 -6.05
N VAL A 185 -15.70 -4.14 -6.22
CA VAL A 185 -15.10 -5.23 -7.02
C VAL A 185 -15.00 -4.84 -8.50
N ASN A 186 -15.95 -4.08 -9.03
CA ASN A 186 -15.93 -3.56 -10.40
C ASN A 186 -14.75 -2.61 -10.64
N ASP A 187 -14.47 -1.71 -9.69
CA ASP A 187 -13.30 -0.83 -9.76
C ASP A 187 -12.00 -1.62 -9.59
N LEU A 188 -12.00 -2.61 -8.69
CA LEU A 188 -10.82 -3.43 -8.41
C LEU A 188 -10.36 -4.21 -9.64
N TYR A 189 -11.25 -4.95 -10.31
CA TYR A 189 -10.83 -5.73 -11.49
C TYR A 189 -10.48 -4.82 -12.68
N GLN A 190 -11.10 -3.64 -12.80
CA GLN A 190 -10.77 -2.69 -13.87
C GLN A 190 -9.37 -2.10 -13.71
N VAL A 191 -9.01 -1.71 -12.49
CA VAL A 191 -7.68 -1.14 -12.22
C VAL A 191 -6.60 -2.21 -12.31
N THR A 192 -6.83 -3.41 -11.77
CA THR A 192 -5.85 -4.52 -11.83
C THR A 192 -5.60 -5.03 -13.25
N ASN A 193 -6.58 -4.88 -14.17
CA ASN A 193 -6.41 -5.22 -15.59
C ASN A 193 -5.55 -4.21 -16.36
N SER A 194 -5.48 -2.96 -15.90
CA SER A 194 -4.87 -1.86 -16.65
C SER A 194 -3.56 -1.34 -16.07
N LYS A 195 -3.26 -1.64 -14.80
CA LYS A 195 -2.07 -1.15 -14.11
C LYS A 195 -1.16 -2.29 -13.67
N THR A 196 0.14 -2.09 -13.85
CA THR A 196 1.15 -2.89 -13.16
C THR A 196 1.15 -2.51 -11.68
N LEU A 197 0.99 -3.51 -10.81
CA LEU A 197 0.94 -3.35 -9.36
C LEU A 197 2.35 -3.31 -8.76
N TYR A 198 2.48 -2.88 -7.51
CA TYR A 198 3.68 -3.12 -6.70
C TYR A 198 3.53 -4.38 -5.84
N GLY A 199 4.63 -4.91 -5.30
CA GLY A 199 4.57 -6.05 -4.37
C GLY A 199 3.56 -5.84 -3.21
N GLY A 200 3.57 -4.67 -2.58
CA GLY A 200 2.61 -4.33 -1.52
C GLY A 200 1.15 -4.22 -1.98
N ASP A 201 0.92 -3.84 -3.24
CA ASP A 201 -0.42 -3.83 -3.85
C ASP A 201 -0.98 -5.24 -4.02
N MET A 202 -0.13 -6.23 -4.31
CA MET A 202 -0.54 -7.64 -4.41
C MET A 202 -1.14 -8.13 -3.08
N ASN A 203 -0.45 -7.86 -1.97
CA ASN A 203 -0.92 -8.19 -0.63
C ASN A 203 -2.18 -7.42 -0.23
N THR A 204 -2.24 -6.14 -0.56
CA THR A 204 -3.41 -5.31 -0.25
C THR A 204 -4.65 -5.78 -1.02
N THR A 205 -4.47 -6.17 -2.29
CA THR A 205 -5.58 -6.66 -3.13
C THR A 205 -6.20 -7.93 -2.56
N THR A 206 -5.40 -8.89 -2.07
CA THR A 206 -5.95 -10.13 -1.47
C THR A 206 -6.73 -9.84 -0.19
N LYS A 207 -6.30 -8.86 0.62
CA LYS A 207 -7.06 -8.37 1.78
C LYS A 207 -8.38 -7.74 1.38
N ILE A 208 -8.41 -6.93 0.32
CA ILE A 208 -9.66 -6.34 -0.20
C ILE A 208 -10.63 -7.45 -0.64
N ILE A 209 -10.16 -8.46 -1.39
CA ILE A 209 -10.97 -9.62 -1.81
C ILE A 209 -11.62 -10.31 -0.60
N LYS A 210 -10.83 -10.57 0.45
CA LYS A 210 -11.31 -11.16 1.70
C LYS A 210 -12.32 -10.26 2.41
N ASN A 211 -12.01 -8.98 2.59
CA ASN A 211 -12.87 -8.04 3.30
C ASN A 211 -14.22 -7.84 2.59
N MET A 212 -14.23 -7.85 1.24
CA MET A 212 -15.47 -7.84 0.46
C MET A 212 -16.34 -9.07 0.74
N ALA A 213 -15.75 -10.27 0.83
CA ALA A 213 -16.48 -11.49 1.18
C ALA A 213 -17.09 -11.39 2.59
N GLN A 214 -16.29 -10.95 3.56
CA GLN A 214 -16.73 -10.78 4.94
C GLN A 214 -17.85 -9.74 5.08
N LYS A 215 -17.78 -8.66 4.30
CA LYS A 215 -18.83 -7.64 4.29
C LYS A 215 -20.10 -8.16 3.61
N MET A 216 -19.95 -8.86 2.49
CA MET A 216 -21.08 -9.47 1.78
C MET A 216 -21.79 -10.56 2.61
N SER A 217 -21.08 -11.33 3.44
CA SER A 217 -21.70 -12.36 4.30
C SER A 217 -22.70 -11.77 5.31
N VAL A 218 -22.52 -10.50 5.68
CA VAL A 218 -23.45 -9.75 6.52
C VAL A 218 -24.54 -9.11 5.67
N ASP A 219 -24.15 -8.44 4.59
CA ASP A 219 -25.08 -7.67 3.74
C ASP A 219 -26.08 -8.57 3.01
N ILE A 220 -25.71 -9.80 2.69
CA ILE A 220 -26.56 -10.76 1.97
C ILE A 220 -27.88 -11.05 2.71
N GLN A 221 -27.86 -11.00 4.05
CA GLN A 221 -29.03 -11.26 4.87
C GLN A 221 -30.12 -10.17 4.72
N THR A 222 -29.73 -8.99 4.22
CA THR A 222 -30.65 -7.86 4.00
C THR A 222 -31.52 -8.02 2.76
N PHE A 223 -31.12 -8.86 1.80
CA PHE A 223 -31.92 -9.12 0.60
C PHE A 223 -32.95 -10.23 0.89
N PRO A 224 -34.26 -9.99 0.76
CA PRO A 224 -35.26 -11.00 1.08
C PRO A 224 -35.45 -12.04 -0.04
N ASP A 225 -35.13 -11.70 -1.29
CA ASP A 225 -35.31 -12.57 -2.45
C ASP A 225 -34.05 -13.44 -2.68
N PRO A 226 -34.16 -14.79 -2.62
CA PRO A 226 -33.04 -15.69 -2.88
C PRO A 226 -32.42 -15.50 -4.28
N ARG A 227 -33.24 -15.20 -5.30
CA ARG A 227 -32.72 -14.99 -6.66
C ARG A 227 -31.86 -13.74 -6.74
N GLN A 228 -32.26 -12.69 -6.02
CA GLN A 228 -31.46 -11.47 -5.91
C GLN A 228 -30.14 -11.72 -5.16
N ARG A 229 -30.16 -12.53 -4.10
CA ARG A 229 -28.94 -12.94 -3.37
C ARG A 229 -27.96 -13.64 -4.30
N GLU A 230 -28.42 -14.70 -4.99
CA GLU A 230 -27.61 -15.48 -5.92
C GLU A 230 -27.01 -14.58 -7.02
N ALA A 231 -27.81 -13.68 -7.61
CA ALA A 231 -27.34 -12.78 -8.65
C ALA A 231 -26.22 -11.83 -8.17
N ILE A 232 -26.38 -11.21 -7.01
CA ILE A 232 -25.40 -10.28 -6.44
C ILE A 232 -24.12 -11.01 -6.06
N VAL A 233 -24.22 -12.17 -5.41
CA VAL A 233 -23.04 -12.95 -5.02
C VAL A 233 -22.31 -13.51 -6.24
N SER A 234 -23.04 -13.95 -7.27
CA SER A 234 -22.46 -14.38 -8.54
C SER A 234 -21.69 -13.25 -9.23
N GLU A 235 -22.23 -12.03 -9.22
CA GLU A 235 -21.53 -10.84 -9.74
C GLU A 235 -20.26 -10.52 -8.94
N LEU A 236 -20.32 -10.58 -7.61
CA LEU A 236 -19.15 -10.42 -6.74
C LEU A 236 -18.07 -11.47 -7.07
N LEU A 237 -18.45 -12.75 -7.10
CA LEU A 237 -17.53 -13.85 -7.38
C LEU A 237 -16.87 -13.69 -8.76
N HIS A 238 -17.64 -13.29 -9.77
CA HIS A 238 -17.10 -13.02 -11.10
C HIS A 238 -16.05 -11.90 -11.08
N GLY A 239 -16.30 -10.81 -10.37
CA GLY A 239 -15.32 -9.72 -10.20
C GLY A 239 -14.07 -10.16 -9.43
N VAL A 240 -14.23 -11.01 -8.40
CA VAL A 240 -13.12 -11.58 -7.63
C VAL A 240 -12.27 -12.52 -8.49
N VAL A 241 -12.88 -13.39 -9.29
CA VAL A 241 -12.18 -14.29 -10.22
C VAL A 241 -11.43 -13.50 -11.27
N LYS A 242 -12.03 -12.43 -11.85
CA LYS A 242 -11.34 -11.52 -12.77
C LYS A 242 -10.14 -10.85 -12.14
N THR A 243 -10.30 -10.28 -10.94
CA THR A 243 -9.20 -9.67 -10.19
C THR A 243 -8.07 -10.68 -9.96
N SER A 244 -8.42 -11.89 -9.52
CA SER A 244 -7.47 -12.97 -9.28
C SER A 244 -6.72 -13.38 -10.55
N SER A 245 -7.43 -13.48 -11.67
CA SER A 245 -6.84 -13.73 -12.98
C SER A 245 -5.85 -12.62 -13.38
N ASN A 246 -6.20 -11.35 -13.16
CA ASN A 246 -5.31 -10.23 -13.46
C ASN A 246 -4.04 -10.25 -12.60
N LEU A 247 -4.15 -10.58 -11.31
CA LEU A 247 -2.99 -10.71 -10.42
C LEU A 247 -2.04 -11.82 -10.86
N LEU A 248 -2.56 -12.89 -11.43
CA LEU A 248 -1.78 -14.05 -11.91
C LEU A 248 -1.32 -13.91 -13.37
N ASP A 249 -1.72 -12.84 -14.05
CA ASP A 249 -1.32 -12.60 -15.43
C ASP A 249 0.18 -12.37 -15.54
N SER A 250 0.76 -12.83 -16.66
CA SER A 250 2.17 -12.60 -16.99
C SER A 250 2.59 -11.12 -16.93
N ALA A 251 1.67 -10.19 -17.20
CA ALA A 251 1.89 -8.75 -17.09
C ALA A 251 2.22 -8.30 -15.66
N GLN A 252 1.84 -9.07 -14.64
CA GLN A 252 2.16 -8.81 -13.23
C GLN A 252 3.38 -9.55 -12.72
N LEU A 253 4.14 -10.25 -13.57
CA LEU A 253 5.34 -10.97 -13.14
C LEU A 253 6.35 -10.06 -12.44
N ALA A 254 6.50 -8.81 -12.87
CA ALA A 254 7.36 -7.83 -12.20
C ALA A 254 6.87 -7.52 -10.77
N SER A 255 5.56 -7.41 -10.56
CA SER A 255 4.92 -7.17 -9.28
C SER A 255 5.13 -8.33 -8.30
N TRP A 256 5.12 -9.57 -8.80
CA TRP A 256 5.51 -10.75 -8.00
C TRP A 256 6.99 -10.79 -7.67
N ARG A 257 7.86 -10.34 -8.60
CA ARG A 257 9.32 -10.28 -8.38
C ARG A 257 9.74 -9.20 -7.38
N ASP A 258 8.87 -8.24 -7.08
CA ASP A 258 9.08 -7.27 -5.99
C ASP A 258 9.03 -7.90 -4.59
N LEU A 259 8.58 -9.15 -4.49
CA LEU A 259 8.34 -9.87 -3.24
C LEU A 259 9.40 -10.96 -3.03
N ALA A 260 9.82 -11.16 -1.79
CA ALA A 260 10.59 -12.35 -1.43
C ALA A 260 9.74 -13.61 -1.57
N HIS A 261 10.36 -14.77 -1.80
CA HIS A 261 9.63 -16.02 -2.02
C HIS A 261 8.60 -16.35 -0.91
N LYS A 262 8.97 -16.11 0.36
CA LYS A 262 8.04 -16.28 1.51
C LYS A 262 6.81 -15.38 1.39
N GLU A 263 6.98 -14.14 0.95
CA GLU A 263 5.89 -13.17 0.76
C GLU A 263 5.01 -13.59 -0.42
N GLN A 264 5.61 -14.06 -1.53
CA GLN A 264 4.87 -14.60 -2.67
C GLN A 264 3.96 -15.76 -2.23
N MET A 265 4.50 -16.73 -1.49
CA MET A 265 3.73 -17.86 -0.99
C MET A 265 2.59 -17.41 -0.06
N SER A 266 2.87 -16.50 0.87
CA SER A 266 1.85 -15.96 1.77
C SER A 266 0.72 -15.26 1.02
N ILE A 267 1.04 -14.44 0.01
CA ILE A 267 0.05 -13.72 -0.79
C ILE A 267 -0.75 -14.68 -1.67
N ALA A 268 -0.11 -15.70 -2.26
CA ALA A 268 -0.80 -16.74 -3.00
C ALA A 268 -1.79 -17.51 -2.11
N THR A 269 -1.40 -17.86 -0.88
CA THR A 269 -2.31 -18.47 0.10
C THR A 269 -3.47 -17.55 0.44
N HIS A 270 -3.23 -16.26 0.69
CA HIS A 270 -4.31 -15.29 0.96
C HIS A 270 -5.28 -15.14 -0.23
N LEU A 271 -4.78 -15.20 -1.46
CA LEU A 271 -5.61 -15.17 -2.66
C LEU A 271 -6.52 -16.40 -2.74
N LEU A 272 -6.00 -17.59 -2.48
CA LEU A 272 -6.77 -18.84 -2.45
C LEU A 272 -7.85 -18.81 -1.36
N MET A 273 -7.50 -18.39 -0.13
CA MET A 273 -8.46 -18.23 0.95
C MET A 273 -9.55 -17.22 0.61
N GLY A 274 -9.19 -16.09 -0.01
CA GLY A 274 -10.16 -15.10 -0.46
C GLY A 274 -11.13 -15.64 -1.52
N LEU A 275 -10.64 -16.43 -2.48
CA LEU A 275 -11.47 -17.11 -3.48
C LEU A 275 -12.42 -18.14 -2.85
N GLU A 276 -11.92 -18.94 -1.90
CA GLU A 276 -12.71 -19.91 -1.15
C GLU A 276 -13.84 -19.22 -0.37
N GLU A 277 -13.52 -18.18 0.41
CA GLU A 277 -14.52 -17.43 1.19
C GLU A 277 -15.61 -16.83 0.29
N ASN A 278 -15.26 -16.28 -0.88
CA ASN A 278 -16.25 -15.78 -1.84
C ASN A 278 -17.06 -16.90 -2.51
N SER A 279 -16.47 -18.08 -2.70
CA SER A 279 -17.16 -19.23 -3.30
C SER A 279 -18.19 -19.82 -2.34
N PHE A 280 -17.89 -19.85 -1.04
CA PHE A 280 -18.85 -20.29 -0.02
C PHE A 280 -20.06 -19.38 0.09
N LEU A 281 -19.91 -18.07 -0.10
CA LEU A 281 -21.06 -17.16 -0.16
C LEU A 281 -22.07 -17.59 -1.22
N LEU A 282 -21.59 -18.06 -2.39
CA LEU A 282 -22.45 -18.53 -3.46
C LEU A 282 -23.09 -19.89 -3.14
N ALA A 283 -22.39 -20.74 -2.39
CA ALA A 283 -22.94 -22.01 -1.95
C ALA A 283 -24.09 -21.83 -0.92
N ASP A 284 -24.07 -20.73 -0.17
CA ASP A 284 -25.04 -20.41 0.88
C ASP A 284 -26.22 -19.53 0.40
N THR A 285 -26.28 -19.15 -0.88
CA THR A 285 -27.42 -18.39 -1.46
C THR A 285 -28.60 -19.27 -1.82
#